data_AF-A0AAU4XP15-F1
#
_entry.id   AF-A0AAU4XP15-F1
#
_cell.length_a   1.000
_cell.length_b   1.000
_cell.length_c   1.000
_cell.angle_alpha   90.00
_cell.angle_beta   90.00
_cell.angle_gamma   90.00
#
_symmetry.space_group_name_H-M   'P 1'
#
loop_
_entity.id
_entity.type
_entity.pdbx_description
1 polymer ?
#
loop_
_entity_poly.entity_id
_entity_poly.type
_entity_poly.pdbx_seq_one_letter_code
_entity_poly.pdbx_strand_id
1 'polypeptide(L)'
;MSSSAEYRCRKATTTSSVGAGIVHLTLHVPGPSQAMAALWGDGRTLTKWNLARVWQCSGPEFRRAVRWLDGKVLTGKPTVLDLLDARTQATVGVGLHCLVSSLYTLAEVDVAGSECPDGGYHLETESVHGEIVDDDDVVLKPSANRAMPLLRCSD
;
A
#
# COMPACT_ATOMS: atom_id res chain seq x y z
N MET A 1 -24.08 -5.71 29.34
CA MET A 1 -24.75 -5.25 28.10
C MET A 1 -23.65 -5.00 27.08
N SER A 2 -23.48 -5.93 26.13
CA SER A 2 -22.40 -5.89 25.15
C SER A 2 -22.73 -4.86 24.07
N SER A 3 -21.92 -3.81 23.96
CA SER A 3 -22.06 -2.77 22.93
C SER A 3 -21.57 -3.35 21.60
N SER A 4 -22.51 -3.84 20.80
CA SER A 4 -22.27 -4.16 19.39
C SER A 4 -22.08 -2.84 18.64
N ALA A 5 -20.82 -2.50 18.33
CA ALA A 5 -20.53 -1.38 17.46
C ALA A 5 -21.08 -1.70 16.06
N GLU A 6 -22.18 -1.07 15.66
CA GLU A 6 -22.67 -1.09 14.29
C GLU A 6 -21.60 -0.50 13.34
N TYR A 7 -20.80 -1.37 12.73
CA TYR A 7 -19.91 -1.01 11.63
C TYR A 7 -20.76 -0.77 10.38
N ARG A 8 -21.43 0.38 10.29
CA ARG A 8 -22.06 0.81 9.04
C ARG A 8 -20.97 1.03 7.98
N CYS A 9 -21.21 0.54 6.76
CA CYS A 9 -20.48 0.91 5.54
C CYS A 9 -20.56 2.44 5.38
N ARG A 10 -19.69 3.18 6.09
CA ARG A 10 -19.56 4.61 5.88
C ARG A 10 -18.92 4.74 4.52
N LYS A 11 -19.61 5.40 3.59
CA LYS A 11 -19.04 5.85 2.31
C LYS A 11 -17.59 6.22 2.57
N ALA A 12 -16.65 5.52 1.95
CA ALA A 12 -15.30 6.05 1.85
C ALA A 12 -15.50 7.47 1.35
N THR A 13 -15.02 8.47 2.09
CA THR A 13 -15.06 9.86 1.65
C THR A 13 -14.09 9.95 0.48
N THR A 14 -14.50 9.45 -0.67
CA THR A 14 -13.81 9.57 -1.94
C THR A 14 -14.17 10.95 -2.42
N THR A 15 -13.40 11.95 -1.99
CA THR A 15 -13.40 13.24 -2.65
C THR A 15 -13.14 12.98 -4.13
N SER A 16 -14.09 13.42 -4.94
CA SER A 16 -14.16 13.21 -6.37
C SER A 16 -12.92 13.77 -7.05
N SER A 17 -11.99 12.90 -7.40
CA SER A 17 -11.24 13.06 -8.63
C SER A 17 -11.06 11.69 -9.27
N VAL A 18 -11.66 11.53 -10.45
CA VAL A 18 -11.17 10.58 -11.44
C VAL A 18 -9.83 11.17 -11.88
N GLY A 19 -8.73 10.58 -11.41
CA GLY A 19 -7.40 11.14 -11.57
C GLY A 19 -6.32 10.16 -11.11
N ALA A 20 -5.13 10.32 -11.69
CA ALA A 20 -3.94 9.55 -11.35
C ALA A 20 -3.53 9.81 -9.88
N GLY A 21 -3.17 8.76 -9.16
CA GLY A 21 -2.78 8.84 -7.76
C GLY A 21 -2.25 7.50 -7.25
N ILE A 22 -1.63 7.54 -6.07
CA ILE A 22 -1.09 6.34 -5.42
C ILE A 22 -1.99 6.01 -4.22
N VAL A 23 -2.42 4.76 -4.13
CA VAL A 23 -3.25 4.25 -3.05
C VAL A 23 -2.50 3.17 -2.31
N HIS A 24 -2.25 3.41 -1.02
CA HIS A 24 -1.71 2.40 -0.12
C HIS A 24 -2.84 1.68 0.61
N LEU A 25 -3.02 0.38 0.33
CA LEU A 25 -4.04 -0.47 0.91
C LEU A 25 -3.65 -0.92 2.31
N THR A 26 -4.58 -0.76 3.25
CA THR A 26 -4.39 -1.24 4.62
C THR A 26 -5.61 -2.02 5.12
N LEU A 27 -5.38 -2.95 6.04
CA LEU A 27 -6.42 -3.71 6.76
C LEU A 27 -6.37 -3.38 8.26
N HIS A 28 -6.49 -2.11 8.64
CA HIS A 28 -6.51 -1.72 10.04
C HIS A 28 -7.95 -1.46 10.50
N VAL A 29 -8.48 -2.29 11.41
CA VAL A 29 -9.90 -2.22 11.84
C VAL A 29 -10.34 -0.84 12.38
N PRO A 30 -9.55 -0.07 13.14
CA PRO A 30 -10.01 1.22 13.70
C PRO A 30 -9.64 2.47 12.87
N GLY A 31 -8.88 2.36 11.76
CA GLY A 31 -8.33 3.54 11.08
C GLY A 31 -9.25 4.17 10.01
N PRO A 32 -9.39 5.51 9.92
CA PRO A 32 -10.00 6.11 8.74
C PRO A 32 -9.06 6.02 7.52
N SER A 33 -9.65 6.04 6.31
CA SER A 33 -8.87 6.36 5.10
C SER A 33 -8.46 7.83 5.14
N GLN A 34 -7.26 8.13 4.67
CA GLN A 34 -6.69 9.48 4.66
C GLN A 34 -6.08 9.76 3.29
N ALA A 35 -6.21 10.99 2.80
CA ALA A 35 -5.60 11.44 1.57
C ALA A 35 -4.84 12.74 1.82
N MET A 36 -3.71 12.88 1.14
CA MET A 36 -2.92 14.10 1.10
C MET A 36 -2.47 14.39 -0.32
N ALA A 37 -2.15 15.66 -0.61
CA ALA A 37 -1.48 16.02 -1.86
C ALA A 37 -0.09 15.37 -1.89
N ALA A 38 0.33 14.85 -3.05
CA ALA A 38 1.68 14.37 -3.25
C ALA A 38 2.66 15.53 -3.12
N LEU A 39 3.78 15.29 -2.44
CA LEU A 39 4.80 16.32 -2.17
C LEU A 39 5.54 16.77 -3.44
N TRP A 40 5.33 16.09 -4.57
CA TRP A 40 6.03 16.33 -5.84
C TRP A 40 5.37 17.42 -6.69
N GLY A 41 4.27 18.01 -6.23
CA GLY A 41 3.69 19.25 -6.80
C GLY A 41 2.93 19.09 -8.12
N ASP A 42 2.64 17.86 -8.56
CA ASP A 42 1.95 17.57 -9.83
C ASP A 42 0.43 17.38 -9.71
N GLY A 43 -0.13 17.71 -8.54
CA GLY A 43 -1.56 17.58 -8.26
C GLY A 43 -2.05 16.15 -8.00
N ARG A 44 -1.18 15.13 -8.03
CA ARG A 44 -1.55 13.76 -7.64
C ARG A 44 -1.75 13.66 -6.13
N THR A 45 -2.47 12.63 -5.70
CA THR A 45 -2.75 12.36 -4.28
C THR A 45 -2.11 11.06 -3.81
N LEU A 46 -1.66 11.06 -2.56
CA LEU A 46 -1.29 9.86 -1.81
C LEU A 46 -2.45 9.52 -0.88
N THR A 47 -3.04 8.34 -1.05
CA THR A 47 -4.19 7.91 -0.24
C THR A 47 -3.87 6.64 0.54
N LYS A 48 -3.90 6.74 1.87
CA LYS A 48 -4.00 5.56 2.73
C LYS A 48 -5.45 5.11 2.75
N TRP A 49 -5.75 3.99 2.10
CA TRP A 49 -7.12 3.49 1.99
C TRP A 49 -7.32 2.28 2.90
N ASN A 50 -8.26 2.40 3.84
CA ASN A 50 -8.62 1.29 4.71
C ASN A 50 -9.63 0.38 4.03
N LEU A 51 -9.12 -0.74 3.50
CA LEU A 51 -9.90 -1.73 2.79
C LEU A 51 -10.90 -2.45 3.71
N ALA A 52 -10.62 -2.58 5.01
CA ALA A 52 -11.48 -3.29 5.96
C ALA A 52 -12.91 -2.72 6.00
N ARG A 53 -13.05 -1.40 5.78
CA ARG A 53 -14.36 -0.72 5.77
C ARG A 53 -15.18 -1.05 4.53
N VAL A 54 -14.52 -1.12 3.38
CA VAL A 54 -15.14 -1.46 2.09
C VAL A 54 -15.43 -2.96 2.01
N TRP A 55 -14.63 -3.78 2.70
CA TRP A 55 -14.82 -5.20 2.81
C TRP A 55 -16.18 -5.59 3.43
N GLN A 56 -16.73 -4.76 4.30
CA GLN A 56 -18.01 -5.04 4.95
C GLN A 56 -19.22 -4.56 4.13
N CYS A 57 -18.99 -3.85 3.02
CA CYS A 57 -20.07 -3.32 2.20
C CYS A 57 -20.71 -4.39 1.29
N SER A 58 -21.94 -4.12 0.86
CA SER A 58 -22.67 -4.96 -0.10
C SER A 58 -21.94 -5.03 -1.46
N GLY A 59 -22.25 -6.03 -2.29
CA GLY A 59 -21.66 -6.18 -3.63
C GLY A 59 -21.73 -4.91 -4.51
N PRO A 60 -22.88 -4.23 -4.62
CA PRO A 60 -22.98 -2.97 -5.38
C PRO A 60 -22.13 -1.82 -4.82
N GLU A 61 -22.04 -1.70 -3.50
CA GLU A 61 -21.22 -0.67 -2.84
C GLU A 61 -19.73 -0.97 -2.97
N PHE A 62 -19.34 -2.22 -2.78
CA PHE A 62 -17.98 -2.71 -3.02
C PHE A 62 -17.56 -2.43 -4.46
N ARG A 63 -18.39 -2.78 -5.45
CA ARG A 63 -18.13 -2.51 -6.88
C ARG A 63 -17.90 -1.02 -7.15
N ARG A 64 -18.71 -0.14 -6.54
CA ARG A 64 -18.54 1.31 -6.69
C ARG A 64 -17.21 1.79 -6.09
N ALA A 65 -16.83 1.23 -4.94
CA ALA A 65 -15.58 1.56 -4.27
C ALA A 65 -14.35 1.08 -5.07
N VAL A 66 -14.40 -0.13 -5.64
CA VAL A 66 -13.30 -0.66 -6.47
C VAL A 66 -13.15 0.12 -7.78
N ARG A 67 -14.25 0.58 -8.41
CA ARG A 67 -14.16 1.45 -9.60
C ARG A 67 -13.42 2.76 -9.36
N TRP A 68 -13.35 3.25 -8.12
CA TRP A 68 -12.54 4.43 -7.80
C TRP A 68 -11.03 4.17 -7.92
N LEU A 69 -10.59 2.91 -7.85
CA LEU A 69 -9.19 2.52 -8.03
C LEU A 69 -8.74 2.56 -9.49
N ASP A 70 -9.67 2.70 -10.43
CA ASP A 70 -9.34 2.75 -11.84
C ASP A 70 -8.37 3.91 -12.15
N GLY A 71 -7.34 3.61 -12.93
CA GLY A 71 -6.24 4.52 -13.25
C GLY A 71 -5.30 4.90 -12.09
N LYS A 72 -5.36 4.20 -10.94
CA LYS A 72 -4.46 4.45 -9.79
C LYS A 72 -3.40 3.38 -9.64
N VAL A 73 -2.26 3.77 -9.08
CA VAL A 73 -1.22 2.82 -8.66
C VAL A 73 -1.59 2.32 -7.28
N LEU A 74 -1.66 1.00 -7.12
CA LEU A 74 -1.94 0.35 -5.84
C LEU A 74 -0.65 -0.12 -5.20
N THR A 75 -0.50 0.13 -3.90
CA THR A 75 0.59 -0.41 -3.09
C THR A 75 -0.02 -1.09 -1.86
N GLY A 76 0.60 -2.15 -1.37
CA GLY A 76 0.09 -2.88 -0.22
C GLY A 76 0.83 -4.20 -0.05
N LYS A 77 0.49 -4.95 1.01
CA LYS A 77 0.99 -6.31 1.16
C LYS A 77 0.44 -7.20 0.04
N PRO A 78 1.23 -8.11 -0.56
CA PRO A 78 0.77 -9.00 -1.62
C PRO A 78 -0.53 -9.73 -1.26
N THR A 79 -0.59 -10.32 -0.07
CA THR A 79 -1.78 -11.03 0.43
C THR A 79 -3.04 -10.16 0.51
N VAL A 80 -2.90 -8.84 0.71
CA VAL A 80 -4.04 -7.91 0.72
C VAL A 80 -4.52 -7.61 -0.70
N LEU A 81 -3.58 -7.49 -1.65
CA LEU A 81 -3.87 -7.31 -3.06
C LEU A 81 -4.54 -8.56 -3.65
N ASP A 82 -4.05 -9.76 -3.31
CA ASP A 82 -4.63 -11.04 -3.74
C ASP A 82 -6.07 -11.20 -3.24
N LEU A 83 -6.32 -10.86 -1.98
CA LEU A 83 -7.68 -10.88 -1.42
C LEU A 83 -8.58 -9.93 -2.21
N LEU A 84 -8.13 -8.69 -2.43
CA LEU A 84 -8.88 -7.68 -3.17
C LEU A 84 -9.19 -8.13 -4.59
N ASP A 85 -8.21 -8.73 -5.28
CA ASP A 85 -8.38 -9.29 -6.62
C ASP A 85 -9.43 -10.40 -6.64
N ALA A 86 -9.28 -11.41 -5.78
CA ALA A 86 -10.21 -12.54 -5.69
C ALA A 86 -11.65 -12.09 -5.44
N ARG A 87 -11.85 -11.11 -4.55
CA ARG A 87 -13.18 -10.55 -4.30
C ARG A 87 -13.71 -9.73 -5.47
N THR A 88 -12.85 -8.99 -6.15
CA THR A 88 -13.22 -8.19 -7.33
C THR A 88 -13.66 -9.12 -8.46
N GLN A 89 -12.91 -10.19 -8.71
CA GLN A 89 -13.28 -11.25 -9.63
C GLN A 89 -14.65 -11.84 -9.28
N ALA A 90 -14.91 -12.18 -8.02
CA ALA A 90 -16.20 -12.73 -7.59
C ALA A 90 -17.39 -11.75 -7.72
N THR A 91 -17.15 -10.43 -7.59
CA THR A 91 -18.22 -9.43 -7.51
C THR A 91 -18.48 -8.70 -8.85
N VAL A 92 -17.45 -8.57 -9.67
CA VAL A 92 -17.42 -7.78 -10.91
C VAL A 92 -17.17 -8.66 -12.14
N GLY A 93 -16.72 -9.90 -11.94
CA GLY A 93 -16.45 -10.86 -13.02
C GLY A 93 -15.10 -10.65 -13.72
N VAL A 94 -14.33 -9.66 -13.27
CA VAL A 94 -12.98 -9.31 -13.77
C VAL A 94 -12.08 -8.99 -12.58
N GLY A 95 -10.81 -9.38 -12.68
CA GLY A 95 -9.79 -9.13 -11.67
C GLY A 95 -9.19 -7.73 -11.81
N LEU A 96 -8.27 -7.41 -10.91
CA LEU A 96 -7.35 -6.29 -11.01
C LEU A 96 -6.31 -6.63 -12.09
N HIS A 97 -6.57 -6.21 -13.33
CA HIS A 97 -5.63 -6.37 -14.45
C HIS A 97 -4.45 -5.37 -14.36
N CYS A 98 -3.73 -5.37 -13.25
CA CYS A 98 -2.60 -4.48 -13.00
C CYS A 98 -1.28 -5.21 -13.27
N LEU A 99 -0.32 -4.51 -13.87
CA LEU A 99 1.08 -4.97 -13.84
C LEU A 99 1.54 -4.97 -12.40
N VAL A 100 2.01 -6.12 -11.92
CA VAL A 100 2.54 -6.28 -10.56
C VAL A 100 4.06 -6.11 -10.63
N SER A 101 4.58 -5.22 -9.80
CA SER A 101 6.00 -5.07 -9.53
C SER A 101 6.20 -5.07 -8.03
N SER A 102 7.20 -5.79 -7.53
CA SER A 102 7.50 -5.81 -6.10
C SER A 102 8.51 -4.73 -5.73
N LEU A 103 8.32 -4.13 -4.57
CA LEU A 103 9.29 -3.24 -3.92
C LEU A 103 9.78 -3.93 -2.66
N TYR A 104 11.09 -4.00 -2.47
CA TYR A 104 11.66 -4.43 -1.21
C TYR A 104 11.70 -3.22 -0.27
N THR A 105 10.93 -3.29 0.81
CA THR A 105 10.80 -2.19 1.77
C THR A 105 11.09 -2.67 3.18
N LEU A 106 11.90 -1.92 3.94
CA LEU A 106 12.01 -2.07 5.39
C LEU A 106 11.60 -0.75 6.04
N ALA A 107 10.97 -0.81 7.22
CA ALA A 107 10.50 0.39 7.90
C ALA A 107 11.64 1.39 8.20
N GLU A 108 12.84 0.85 8.36
CA GLU A 108 14.07 1.56 8.70
C GLU A 108 14.76 2.21 7.49
N VAL A 109 14.53 1.69 6.29
CA VAL A 109 15.23 2.10 5.06
C VAL A 109 14.29 2.60 3.95
N ASP A 110 12.98 2.64 4.22
CA ASP A 110 11.93 2.92 3.26
C ASP A 110 11.97 1.92 2.08
N VAL A 111 12.08 2.39 0.84
CA VAL A 111 12.24 1.53 -0.34
C VAL A 111 13.73 1.24 -0.54
N ALA A 112 14.11 -0.02 -0.38
CA ALA A 112 15.48 -0.49 -0.57
C ALA A 112 15.78 -0.88 -2.02
N GLY A 113 14.77 -1.35 -2.76
CA GLY A 113 14.96 -1.78 -4.14
C GLY A 113 13.68 -2.19 -4.84
N SER A 114 13.78 -2.41 -6.14
CA SER A 114 12.70 -2.85 -7.01
C SER A 114 13.00 -4.20 -7.65
N GLU A 115 11.95 -4.99 -7.88
CA GLU A 115 12.07 -6.29 -8.54
C GLU A 115 12.62 -6.18 -9.96
N CYS A 116 13.56 -7.07 -10.29
CA CYS A 116 14.08 -7.27 -11.63
C CYS A 116 13.23 -8.32 -12.38
N PRO A 117 13.18 -8.25 -13.72
CA PRO A 117 12.42 -9.23 -14.54
C PRO A 117 12.86 -10.69 -14.38
N ASP A 118 14.07 -10.95 -13.88
CA ASP A 118 14.68 -12.27 -13.71
C ASP A 118 14.52 -12.87 -12.29
N GLY A 119 13.78 -12.19 -11.39
CA GLY A 119 13.45 -12.73 -10.07
C GLY A 119 14.42 -12.35 -8.95
N GLY A 120 15.13 -11.22 -9.08
CA GLY A 120 15.91 -10.57 -8.02
C GLY A 120 15.42 -9.17 -7.68
N TYR A 121 16.17 -8.42 -6.87
CA TYR A 121 15.92 -7.00 -6.59
C TYR A 121 17.13 -6.15 -6.96
N HIS A 122 16.89 -5.04 -7.66
CA HIS A 122 17.88 -3.99 -7.86
C HIS A 122 17.83 -3.03 -6.67
N LEU A 123 18.97 -2.86 -5.97
CA LEU A 123 19.08 -1.90 -4.89
C LEU A 123 19.31 -0.50 -5.44
N GLU A 124 18.57 0.48 -4.90
CA GLU A 124 18.73 1.90 -5.25
C GLU A 124 19.97 2.47 -4.54
N THR A 125 21.15 2.28 -5.14
CA THR A 125 22.46 2.55 -4.52
C THR A 125 22.68 3.99 -4.06
N GLU A 126 21.94 4.97 -4.60
CA GLU A 126 21.97 6.36 -4.13
C GLU A 126 21.23 6.55 -2.79
N SER A 127 20.27 5.67 -2.49
CA SER A 127 19.37 5.77 -1.34
C SER A 127 19.69 4.73 -0.24
N VAL A 128 20.17 3.56 -0.62
CA VAL A 128 20.48 2.46 0.31
C VAL A 128 21.74 1.72 -0.13
N HIS A 129 22.67 1.54 0.80
CA HIS A 129 23.83 0.68 0.64
C HIS A 129 23.52 -0.72 1.21
N GLY A 130 23.74 -1.77 0.42
CA GLY A 130 23.51 -3.15 0.83
C GLY A 130 24.78 -3.98 0.87
N GLU A 131 24.93 -4.79 1.91
CA GLU A 131 26.02 -5.75 2.09
C GLU A 131 25.41 -7.12 2.38
N ILE A 132 25.90 -8.16 1.71
CA ILE A 132 25.62 -9.55 2.05
C ILE A 132 26.70 -9.96 3.06
N VAL A 133 26.32 -10.20 4.31
CA VAL A 133 27.28 -10.43 5.41
C VAL A 133 27.56 -11.92 5.61
N ASP A 134 26.56 -12.77 5.36
CA ASP A 134 26.65 -14.24 5.31
C ASP A 134 25.79 -14.73 4.12
N ASP A 135 25.86 -16.03 3.77
CA ASP A 135 25.24 -16.60 2.57
C ASP A 135 23.73 -16.29 2.42
N ASP A 136 23.03 -15.94 3.51
CA ASP A 136 21.60 -15.61 3.52
C ASP A 136 21.24 -14.25 4.16
N ASP A 137 22.21 -13.54 4.74
CA ASP A 137 21.95 -12.32 5.51
C ASP A 137 22.30 -11.03 4.74
N VAL A 138 21.30 -10.18 4.56
CA VAL A 138 21.44 -8.86 3.90
C VAL A 138 21.37 -7.75 4.94
N VAL A 139 22.41 -6.94 5.01
CA VAL A 139 22.45 -5.70 5.82
C VAL A 139 22.23 -4.51 4.91
N LEU A 140 21.20 -3.72 5.20
CA LEU A 140 20.89 -2.48 4.50
C LEU A 140 21.17 -1.26 5.37
N LYS A 141 21.84 -0.26 4.77
CA LYS A 141 22.20 1.01 5.41
C LYS A 141 21.61 2.16 4.57
N PRO A 142 20.59 2.88 5.05
CA PRO A 142 19.99 3.98 4.29
C PRO A 142 20.92 5.20 4.29
N SER A 143 21.02 5.90 3.15
CA SER A 143 21.77 7.16 3.04
C SER A 143 21.03 8.34 3.68
N ALA A 144 19.71 8.25 3.82
CA ALA A 144 18.88 9.17 4.59
C ALA A 144 17.75 8.43 5.30
N ASN A 145 17.73 8.45 6.63
CA ASN A 145 16.63 7.86 7.41
C ASN A 145 15.50 8.89 7.57
N ARG A 146 14.36 8.66 6.91
CA ARG A 146 13.22 9.60 6.88
C ARG A 146 11.97 9.07 7.59
N ALA A 147 11.92 7.79 7.92
CA ALA A 147 10.71 7.13 8.41
C ALA A 147 10.80 6.74 9.90
N MET A 148 11.96 6.29 10.37
CA MET A 148 12.16 5.85 11.77
C MET A 148 13.66 5.92 12.13
N PRO A 149 14.16 7.04 12.70
CA PRO A 149 15.57 7.16 13.07
C PRO A 149 15.99 6.04 14.02
N LEU A 150 16.97 5.24 13.60
CA LEU A 150 17.62 4.22 14.43
C LEU A 150 18.52 4.92 15.44
N LEU A 151 18.06 5.04 16.69
CA LEU A 151 18.90 5.47 17.80
C LEU A 151 19.59 4.24 18.39
N ARG A 152 20.89 4.10 18.14
CA ARG A 152 21.75 3.22 18.95
C ARG A 152 22.28 4.03 20.13
N CYS A 153 21.65 3.89 21.29
CA CYS A 153 22.29 4.31 22.53
C CYS A 153 23.42 3.31 22.82
N SER A 154 24.65 3.79 22.85
CA SER A 154 25.75 3.08 23.51
C SER A 154 25.57 3.23 25.02
N ASP A 155 26.01 2.24 25.81
CA ASP A 155 26.03 2.33 27.27
C ASP A 155 26.78 3.57 27.79
#